data_AF-A0A7W6G6T6-F1
#
_entry.id   AF-A0A7W6G6T6-F1
#
_cell.length_a   1.000
_cell.length_b   1.000
_cell.length_c   1.000
_cell.angle_alpha   90.00
_cell.angle_beta   90.00
_cell.angle_gamma   90.00
#
_symmetry.space_group_name_H-M   'P 1'
#
loop_
_entity.id
_entity.type
_entity.pdbx_description
1 polymer ?
#
loop_
_entity_poly.entity_id
_entity_poly.type
_entity_poly.pdbx_seq_one_letter_code
_entity_poly.pdbx_strand_id
1 'polypeptide(L)'
;MALTDVAIRNAKPGAKPVKMGDSGGLFLYITPAGGKLWRLKYRVDGKEKLLSIGAYPEISLSDARKRRDEARALVAAGKDPSREKQRAKLQSRVEADNTFQAISGEYCGKRKRDGDKAWSPATATRSEYLLSLLNPSIGKMPIAEIEPADILGAVRKIEGKGNLESARRTLQLASMVFRYAVATARLRSDPTRDLKGALTAPKVTHYGAILEAKKVGALLRAIDGYEGLGLTKLALQIAPHVFVRPGELRHAEWGEFDLEGALWIIPAEKMKMRKAHHVPLSSQAVALFKEVQAVTGPAGYVFPSVRTRARPMSENTLNAGLRRLG
;
A
#
# COMPACT_ATOMS: atom_id res chain seq x y z
N MET A 1 -18.11 -12.43 -56.39
CA MET A 1 -16.91 -13.26 -56.70
C MET A 1 -15.99 -13.19 -55.48
N ALA A 2 -15.44 -14.31 -55.03
CA ALA A 2 -14.52 -14.30 -53.88
C ALA A 2 -13.20 -13.61 -54.26
N LEU A 3 -12.61 -12.85 -53.33
CA LEU A 3 -11.33 -12.19 -53.57
C LEU A 3 -10.17 -13.20 -53.55
N THR A 4 -9.11 -12.87 -54.28
CA THR A 4 -7.82 -13.54 -54.26
C THR A 4 -6.73 -12.58 -53.78
N ASP A 5 -5.66 -13.11 -53.18
CA ASP A 5 -4.55 -12.28 -52.69
C ASP A 5 -3.91 -11.46 -53.82
N VAL A 6 -3.79 -12.05 -55.01
CA VAL A 6 -3.28 -11.38 -56.22
C VAL A 6 -4.17 -10.18 -56.61
N ALA A 7 -5.49 -10.36 -56.62
CA ALA A 7 -6.42 -9.28 -56.93
C ALA A 7 -6.33 -8.14 -55.90
N ILE A 8 -6.12 -8.47 -54.62
CA ILE A 8 -5.95 -7.50 -53.53
C ILE A 8 -4.65 -6.72 -53.68
N ARG A 9 -3.53 -7.39 -53.97
CA ARG A 9 -2.22 -6.73 -54.19
C ARG A 9 -2.29 -5.74 -55.34
N ASN A 10 -2.90 -6.15 -56.45
CA ASN A 10 -2.99 -5.36 -57.67
C ASN A 10 -4.07 -4.26 -57.64
N ALA A 11 -4.91 -4.24 -56.60
CA ALA A 11 -5.97 -3.25 -56.48
C ALA A 11 -5.38 -1.84 -56.27
N LYS A 12 -5.78 -0.91 -57.15
CA LYS A 12 -5.34 0.50 -57.15
C LYS A 12 -6.36 1.40 -56.43
N PRO A 13 -5.91 2.44 -55.71
CA PRO A 13 -6.80 3.47 -55.20
C PRO A 13 -7.46 4.23 -56.35
N GLY A 14 -8.68 4.73 -56.11
CA GLY A 14 -9.38 5.64 -57.00
C GLY A 14 -9.60 7.01 -56.36
N ALA A 15 -10.15 7.95 -57.11
CA ALA A 15 -10.50 9.30 -56.61
C ALA A 15 -11.54 9.26 -55.46
N LYS A 16 -12.31 8.18 -55.37
CA LYS A 16 -13.24 7.89 -54.26
C LYS A 16 -12.90 6.52 -53.67
N PRO A 17 -13.27 6.25 -52.40
CA PRO A 17 -13.01 4.95 -51.80
C PRO A 17 -13.63 3.80 -52.58
N VAL A 18 -12.84 2.76 -52.85
CA VAL A 18 -13.25 1.59 -53.62
C VAL A 18 -13.58 0.43 -52.68
N LYS A 19 -14.70 -0.26 -52.94
CA LYS A 19 -15.09 -1.48 -52.21
C LYS A 19 -14.92 -2.69 -53.10
N MET A 20 -14.08 -3.64 -52.68
CA MET A 20 -13.95 -4.93 -53.34
C MET A 20 -14.61 -5.99 -52.46
N GLY A 21 -15.76 -6.50 -52.89
CA GLY A 21 -16.54 -7.48 -52.13
C GLY A 21 -15.85 -8.85 -52.10
N ASP A 22 -15.85 -9.48 -50.93
CA ASP A 22 -15.64 -10.92 -50.77
C ASP A 22 -16.98 -11.59 -50.42
N SER A 23 -17.00 -12.51 -49.47
CA SER A 23 -18.12 -13.37 -49.12
C SER A 23 -18.62 -13.10 -47.70
N GLY A 24 -19.92 -13.31 -47.47
CA GLY A 24 -20.53 -13.14 -46.15
C GLY A 24 -20.47 -11.72 -45.61
N GLY A 25 -20.53 -10.72 -46.50
CA GLY A 25 -20.47 -9.29 -46.13
C GLY A 25 -19.06 -8.75 -45.89
N LEU A 26 -18.02 -9.58 -45.97
CA LEU A 26 -16.63 -9.13 -45.94
C LEU A 26 -16.28 -8.40 -47.24
N PHE A 27 -15.54 -7.31 -47.14
CA PHE A 27 -15.01 -6.59 -48.29
C PHE A 27 -13.72 -5.85 -47.93
N LEU A 28 -12.89 -5.59 -48.94
CA LEU A 28 -11.75 -4.71 -48.84
C LEU A 28 -12.18 -3.29 -49.16
N TYR A 29 -11.88 -2.34 -48.27
CA TYR A 29 -12.12 -0.93 -48.43
C TYR A 29 -10.79 -0.23 -48.73
N ILE A 30 -10.65 0.29 -49.93
CA ILE A 30 -9.44 0.97 -50.40
C ILE A 30 -9.68 2.48 -50.32
N THR A 31 -8.89 3.18 -49.52
CA THR A 31 -8.96 4.64 -49.39
C THR A 31 -8.31 5.33 -50.60
N PRO A 32 -8.66 6.58 -50.91
CA PRO A 32 -7.97 7.34 -51.96
C PRO A 32 -6.47 7.48 -51.73
N ALA A 33 -6.03 7.47 -50.46
CA ALA A 33 -4.62 7.46 -50.06
C ALA A 33 -3.92 6.09 -50.21
N GLY A 34 -4.61 5.06 -50.74
CA GLY A 34 -4.03 3.73 -50.98
C GLY A 34 -4.13 2.75 -49.81
N GLY A 35 -4.66 3.16 -48.65
CA GLY A 35 -4.85 2.27 -47.51
C GLY A 35 -5.90 1.19 -47.77
N LYS A 36 -5.57 -0.08 -47.51
CA LYS A 36 -6.44 -1.24 -47.76
C LYS A 36 -6.94 -1.81 -46.43
N LEU A 37 -8.24 -1.70 -46.16
CA LEU A 37 -8.85 -2.04 -44.88
C LEU A 37 -9.91 -3.13 -45.03
N TRP A 38 -9.79 -4.21 -44.24
CA TRP A 38 -10.83 -5.22 -44.14
C TRP A 38 -12.01 -4.71 -43.33
N ARG A 39 -13.19 -4.77 -43.92
CA ARG A 39 -14.46 -4.40 -43.28
C ARG A 39 -15.52 -5.47 -43.50
N LEU A 40 -16.37 -5.66 -42.50
CA LEU A 40 -17.51 -6.56 -42.55
C LEU A 40 -18.80 -5.76 -42.44
N LYS A 41 -19.66 -5.91 -43.42
CA LYS A 41 -21.04 -5.43 -43.41
C LYS A 41 -21.95 -6.50 -42.81
N TYR A 42 -22.73 -6.16 -41.79
CA TYR A 42 -23.63 -7.08 -41.10
C TYR A 42 -24.90 -6.37 -40.61
N ARG A 43 -25.88 -7.12 -40.10
CA ARG A 43 -27.12 -6.58 -39.52
C ARG A 43 -27.36 -7.13 -38.12
N VAL A 44 -27.81 -6.26 -37.21
CA VAL A 44 -28.29 -6.59 -35.86
C VAL A 44 -29.49 -5.70 -35.60
N ASP A 45 -30.58 -6.25 -35.03
CA ASP A 45 -31.83 -5.53 -34.75
C ASP A 45 -32.40 -4.78 -35.97
N GLY A 46 -32.36 -5.41 -37.13
CA GLY A 46 -32.81 -4.81 -38.41
C GLY A 46 -31.93 -3.67 -38.94
N LYS A 47 -30.89 -3.25 -38.19
CA LYS A 47 -30.00 -2.16 -38.58
C LYS A 47 -28.71 -2.68 -39.19
N GLU A 48 -28.34 -2.10 -40.31
CA GLU A 48 -27.07 -2.36 -40.99
C GLU A 48 -25.91 -1.66 -40.27
N LYS A 49 -24.84 -2.41 -40.03
CA LYS A 49 -23.64 -1.96 -39.31
C LYS A 49 -22.37 -2.42 -40.03
N LEU A 50 -21.27 -1.76 -39.67
CA LEU A 50 -19.96 -1.98 -40.24
C LEU A 50 -18.94 -2.30 -39.15
N LEU A 51 -18.21 -3.40 -39.29
CA LEU A 51 -17.13 -3.81 -38.40
C LEU A 51 -15.79 -3.64 -39.12
N SER A 52 -14.86 -2.92 -38.49
CA SER A 52 -13.47 -2.84 -38.95
C SER A 52 -12.65 -4.02 -38.42
N ILE A 53 -12.06 -4.80 -39.31
CA ILE A 53 -11.28 -6.01 -38.96
C ILE A 53 -9.79 -5.67 -38.82
N GLY A 54 -9.22 -4.89 -39.74
CA GLY A 54 -7.81 -4.47 -39.72
C GLY A 54 -7.32 -4.06 -41.10
N ALA A 55 -6.04 -3.73 -41.22
CA ALA A 55 -5.40 -3.36 -42.49
C ALA A 55 -4.81 -4.58 -43.20
N TYR A 56 -4.78 -4.55 -44.53
CA TYR A 56 -3.96 -5.45 -45.35
C TYR A 56 -2.60 -4.77 -45.60
N PRO A 57 -1.46 -5.48 -45.53
CA PRO A 57 -1.30 -6.93 -45.38
C PRO A 57 -1.19 -7.45 -43.94
N GLU A 58 -1.25 -6.60 -42.90
CA GLU A 58 -1.14 -7.01 -41.48
C GLU A 58 -2.16 -8.12 -41.11
N ILE A 59 -3.35 -8.04 -41.69
CA ILE A 59 -4.36 -9.09 -41.67
C ILE A 59 -4.44 -9.69 -43.09
N SER A 60 -4.05 -10.95 -43.20
CA SER A 60 -4.17 -11.69 -44.46
C SER A 60 -5.63 -11.89 -44.88
N LEU A 61 -5.89 -12.20 -46.15
CA LEU A 61 -7.24 -12.55 -46.60
C LEU A 61 -7.81 -13.75 -45.81
N SER A 62 -6.97 -14.73 -45.47
CA SER A 62 -7.40 -15.89 -44.69
C SER A 62 -7.81 -15.49 -43.26
N ASP A 63 -6.99 -14.68 -42.59
CA ASP A 63 -7.32 -14.16 -41.25
C ASP A 63 -8.55 -13.27 -41.25
N ALA A 64 -8.74 -12.47 -42.31
CA ALA A 64 -9.94 -11.65 -42.49
C ALA A 64 -11.20 -12.51 -42.60
N ARG A 65 -11.14 -13.64 -43.32
CA ARG A 65 -12.24 -14.61 -43.43
C ARG A 65 -12.51 -15.30 -42.10
N LYS A 66 -11.47 -15.72 -41.37
CA LYS A 66 -11.61 -16.29 -40.02
C LYS A 66 -12.30 -15.32 -39.06
N ARG A 67 -11.82 -14.07 -38.98
CA ARG A 67 -12.43 -13.02 -38.13
C ARG A 67 -13.85 -12.63 -38.56
N ARG A 68 -14.16 -12.74 -39.86
CA ARG A 68 -15.54 -12.61 -40.36
C ARG A 68 -16.42 -13.72 -39.77
N ASP A 69 -15.97 -14.97 -39.81
CA ASP A 69 -16.77 -16.10 -39.34
C ASP A 69 -17.02 -16.03 -37.82
N GLU A 70 -16.00 -15.64 -37.06
CA GLU A 70 -16.13 -15.31 -35.62
C GLU A 70 -17.18 -14.20 -35.37
N ALA A 71 -17.10 -13.10 -36.13
CA ALA A 71 -18.06 -12.00 -36.00
C ALA A 71 -19.49 -12.43 -36.41
N ARG A 72 -19.64 -13.27 -37.42
CA ARG A 72 -20.95 -13.80 -37.83
C ARG A 72 -21.53 -14.76 -36.79
N ALA A 73 -20.69 -15.56 -36.12
CA ALA A 73 -21.13 -16.41 -35.02
C ALA A 73 -21.67 -15.56 -33.84
N LEU A 74 -21.04 -14.42 -33.53
CA LEU A 74 -21.57 -13.48 -32.54
C LEU A 74 -22.93 -12.92 -32.94
N VAL A 75 -23.10 -12.52 -34.21
CA VAL A 75 -24.40 -12.04 -34.73
C VAL A 75 -25.47 -13.13 -34.65
N ALA A 76 -25.14 -14.37 -35.00
CA ALA A 76 -26.07 -15.50 -34.88
C ALA A 76 -26.50 -15.78 -33.43
N ALA A 77 -25.63 -15.49 -32.46
CA ALA A 77 -25.94 -15.54 -31.03
C ALA A 77 -26.63 -14.28 -30.49
N GLY A 78 -27.11 -13.38 -31.36
CA GLY A 78 -27.79 -12.14 -30.97
C GLY A 78 -26.88 -11.04 -30.41
N LYS A 79 -25.55 -11.16 -30.55
CA LYS A 79 -24.57 -10.18 -30.05
C LYS A 79 -24.11 -9.27 -31.19
N ASP A 80 -23.85 -8.00 -30.86
CA ASP A 80 -23.25 -7.03 -31.79
C ASP A 80 -21.72 -7.10 -31.72
N PRO A 81 -21.01 -7.54 -32.78
CA PRO A 81 -19.54 -7.67 -32.78
C PRO A 81 -18.81 -6.35 -32.52
N SER A 82 -19.36 -5.21 -32.95
CA SER A 82 -18.75 -3.90 -32.71
C SER A 82 -18.85 -3.51 -31.24
N ARG A 83 -20.02 -3.74 -30.61
CA ARG A 83 -20.19 -3.50 -29.16
C ARG A 83 -19.33 -4.44 -28.33
N GLU A 84 -19.21 -5.70 -28.72
CA GLU A 84 -18.31 -6.67 -28.08
C GLU A 84 -16.84 -6.24 -28.16
N LYS A 85 -16.38 -5.81 -29.35
CA LYS A 85 -15.03 -5.26 -29.54
C LYS A 85 -14.81 -4.00 -28.69
N GLN A 86 -15.79 -3.10 -28.62
CA GLN A 86 -15.71 -1.89 -27.79
C GLN A 86 -15.68 -2.22 -26.30
N ARG A 87 -16.51 -3.18 -25.85
CA ARG A 87 -16.54 -3.66 -24.47
C ARG A 87 -15.20 -4.27 -24.07
N ALA A 88 -14.64 -5.14 -24.90
CA ALA A 88 -13.32 -5.74 -24.68
C ALA A 88 -12.22 -4.65 -24.60
N LYS A 89 -12.28 -3.63 -25.46
CA LYS A 89 -11.33 -2.50 -25.42
C LYS A 89 -11.46 -1.67 -24.13
N LEU A 90 -12.69 -1.40 -23.67
CA LEU A 90 -12.93 -0.69 -22.42
C LEU A 90 -12.47 -1.50 -21.22
N GLN A 91 -12.78 -2.79 -21.20
CA GLN A 91 -12.35 -3.72 -20.15
C GLN A 91 -10.82 -3.80 -20.07
N SER A 92 -10.14 -3.96 -21.21
CA SER A 92 -8.67 -3.95 -21.27
C SER A 92 -8.06 -2.63 -20.76
N ARG A 93 -8.69 -1.48 -21.00
CA ARG A 93 -8.24 -0.20 -20.44
C ARG A 93 -8.40 -0.16 -18.92
N VAL A 94 -9.57 -0.56 -18.42
CA VAL A 94 -9.83 -0.61 -16.97
C VAL A 94 -8.88 -1.58 -16.28
N GLU A 95 -8.59 -2.73 -16.90
CA GLU A 95 -7.63 -3.71 -16.40
C GLU A 95 -6.20 -3.15 -16.42
N ALA A 96 -5.81 -2.43 -17.48
CA ALA A 96 -4.52 -1.76 -17.56
C ALA A 96 -4.34 -0.66 -16.49
N ASP A 97 -5.42 0.05 -16.15
CA ASP A 97 -5.40 1.10 -15.13
C ASP A 97 -5.39 0.53 -13.69
N ASN A 98 -5.80 -0.72 -13.50
CA ASN A 98 -5.72 -1.45 -12.23
C ASN A 98 -4.29 -1.91 -11.90
N THR A 99 -3.35 -0.97 -11.89
CA THR A 99 -1.94 -1.23 -11.58
C THR A 99 -1.72 -1.54 -10.09
N PHE A 100 -0.63 -2.22 -9.74
CA PHE A 100 -0.28 -2.45 -8.33
C PHE A 100 -0.24 -1.16 -7.51
N GLN A 101 0.35 -0.10 -8.05
CA GLN A 101 0.45 1.19 -7.36
C GLN A 101 -0.94 1.78 -7.08
N ALA A 102 -1.83 1.79 -8.09
CA ALA A 102 -3.19 2.32 -7.94
C ALA A 102 -3.98 1.54 -6.87
N ILE A 103 -3.95 0.21 -6.95
CA ILE A 103 -4.67 -0.65 -5.99
C ILE A 103 -4.05 -0.56 -4.59
N SER A 104 -2.72 -0.42 -4.47
CA SER A 104 -2.06 -0.21 -3.17
C SER A 104 -2.49 1.11 -2.52
N GLY A 105 -2.63 2.18 -3.31
CA GLY A 105 -3.11 3.48 -2.83
C GLY A 105 -4.56 3.42 -2.39
N GLU A 106 -5.42 2.78 -3.18
CA GLU A 106 -6.82 2.52 -2.81
C GLU A 106 -6.92 1.74 -1.50
N TYR A 107 -6.15 0.65 -1.37
CA TYR A 107 -6.10 -0.18 -0.17
C TYR A 107 -5.64 0.61 1.06
N CYS A 108 -4.57 1.39 0.95
CA CYS A 108 -4.08 2.24 2.03
C CYS A 108 -5.12 3.29 2.43
N GLY A 109 -5.78 3.93 1.46
CA GLY A 109 -6.88 4.86 1.71
C GLY A 109 -8.05 4.20 2.46
N LYS A 110 -8.43 2.98 2.06
CA LYS A 110 -9.44 2.18 2.77
C LYS A 110 -9.01 1.87 4.20
N ARG A 111 -7.77 1.41 4.41
CA ARG A 111 -7.22 1.10 5.74
C ARG A 111 -7.13 2.31 6.67
N LYS A 112 -6.97 3.53 6.13
CA LYS A 112 -7.05 4.78 6.91
C LYS A 112 -8.48 5.09 7.39
N ARG A 113 -9.52 4.58 6.70
CA ARG A 113 -10.95 4.86 6.98
C ARG A 113 -11.70 3.69 7.63
N ASP A 114 -11.00 2.64 8.05
CA ASP A 114 -11.57 1.39 8.57
C ASP A 114 -12.17 1.50 10.01
N GLY A 115 -12.79 2.64 10.34
CA GLY A 115 -13.42 2.90 11.63
C GLY A 115 -12.49 2.58 12.80
N ASP A 116 -12.95 1.74 13.73
CA ASP A 116 -12.18 1.31 14.90
C ASP A 116 -10.90 0.52 14.57
N LYS A 117 -10.83 -0.03 13.36
CA LYS A 117 -9.68 -0.81 12.86
C LYS A 117 -8.80 0.02 11.90
N ALA A 118 -9.04 1.32 11.80
CA ALA A 118 -8.25 2.23 11.00
C ALA A 118 -6.78 2.17 11.43
N TRP A 119 -5.87 2.24 10.44
CA TRP A 119 -4.46 2.42 10.75
C TRP A 119 -4.23 3.77 11.40
N SER A 120 -3.47 3.77 12.51
CA SER A 120 -2.94 5.00 13.06
C SER A 120 -2.09 5.73 12.00
N PRO A 121 -1.96 7.07 12.06
CA PRO A 121 -1.19 7.84 11.08
C PRO A 121 0.22 7.27 10.85
N ALA A 122 0.95 6.94 11.93
CA ALA A 122 2.29 6.34 11.85
C ALA A 122 2.29 4.97 11.14
N THR A 123 1.29 4.13 11.41
CA THR A 123 1.17 2.82 10.75
C THR A 123 0.87 2.98 9.26
N ALA A 124 0.01 3.94 8.91
CA ALA A 124 -0.36 4.20 7.53
C ALA A 124 0.84 4.72 6.73
N THR A 125 1.55 5.74 7.23
CA THR A 125 2.76 6.27 6.59
C THR A 125 3.82 5.20 6.39
N ARG A 126 4.07 4.37 7.41
CA ARG A 126 5.05 3.27 7.31
C ARG A 126 4.62 2.22 6.29
N SER A 127 3.33 1.90 6.23
CA SER A 127 2.80 0.90 5.29
C SER A 127 2.87 1.40 3.84
N GLU A 128 2.53 2.67 3.61
CA GLU A 128 2.64 3.33 2.30
C GLU A 128 4.09 3.40 1.82
N TYR A 129 5.02 3.76 2.71
CA TYR A 129 6.45 3.73 2.40
C TYR A 129 6.93 2.32 2.02
N LEU A 130 6.58 1.30 2.80
CA LEU A 130 7.03 -0.08 2.52
C LEU A 130 6.46 -0.63 1.21
N LEU A 131 5.22 -0.26 0.85
CA LEU A 131 4.61 -0.59 -0.43
C LEU A 131 5.26 0.18 -1.59
N SER A 132 5.64 1.44 -1.38
CA SER A 132 6.27 2.25 -2.42
C SER A 132 7.65 1.73 -2.84
N LEU A 133 8.32 0.95 -1.99
CA LEU A 133 9.56 0.23 -2.33
C LEU A 133 9.37 -0.77 -3.48
N LEU A 134 8.14 -1.24 -3.73
CA LEU A 134 7.81 -2.14 -4.84
C LEU A 134 7.53 -1.40 -6.15
N ASN A 135 7.20 -0.11 -6.09
CA ASN A 135 6.79 0.67 -7.26
C ASN A 135 7.80 0.66 -8.42
N PRO A 136 9.12 0.76 -8.18
CA PRO A 136 10.11 0.73 -9.26
C PRO A 136 10.13 -0.59 -10.05
N SER A 137 9.64 -1.70 -9.47
CA SER A 137 9.66 -3.01 -10.12
C SER A 137 8.28 -3.40 -10.67
N ILE A 138 7.23 -3.28 -9.85
CA ILE A 138 5.88 -3.77 -10.21
C ILE A 138 4.80 -2.70 -10.18
N GLY A 139 5.11 -1.46 -9.78
CA GLY A 139 4.10 -0.44 -9.48
C GLY A 139 3.16 -0.12 -10.65
N LYS A 140 3.71 -0.06 -11.87
CA LYS A 140 2.96 0.26 -13.09
C LYS A 140 2.37 -0.96 -13.79
N MET A 141 2.67 -2.17 -13.31
CA MET A 141 2.15 -3.39 -13.93
C MET A 141 0.67 -3.55 -13.56
N PRO A 142 -0.21 -3.93 -14.51
CA PRO A 142 -1.57 -4.35 -14.20
C PRO A 142 -1.54 -5.47 -13.16
N ILE A 143 -2.36 -5.36 -12.11
CA ILE A 143 -2.29 -6.29 -10.97
C ILE A 143 -2.56 -7.74 -11.36
N ALA A 144 -3.32 -7.96 -12.45
CA ALA A 144 -3.65 -9.27 -13.01
C ALA A 144 -2.49 -9.93 -13.78
N GLU A 145 -1.46 -9.15 -14.15
CA GLU A 145 -0.29 -9.64 -14.90
C GLU A 145 0.93 -9.89 -13.99
N ILE A 146 0.83 -9.58 -12.70
CA ILE A 146 1.96 -9.72 -11.77
C ILE A 146 2.07 -11.17 -11.30
N GLU A 147 3.23 -11.77 -11.54
CA GLU A 147 3.53 -13.14 -11.14
C GLU A 147 4.30 -13.22 -9.81
N PRO A 148 4.32 -14.39 -9.14
CA PRO A 148 5.08 -14.57 -7.90
C PRO A 148 6.57 -14.21 -8.03
N ALA A 149 7.17 -14.47 -9.20
CA ALA A 149 8.57 -14.18 -9.48
C ALA A 149 8.87 -12.66 -9.49
N ASP A 150 7.97 -11.85 -10.04
CA ASP A 150 8.11 -10.38 -10.06
C ASP A 150 8.14 -9.81 -8.65
N ILE A 151 7.25 -10.32 -7.79
CA ILE A 151 7.11 -9.88 -6.40
C ILE A 151 8.35 -10.28 -5.61
N LEU A 152 8.78 -11.54 -5.76
CA LEU A 152 9.98 -12.03 -5.07
C LEU A 152 11.22 -11.26 -5.52
N GLY A 153 11.37 -10.99 -6.82
CA GLY A 153 12.45 -10.17 -7.37
C GLY A 153 12.44 -8.75 -6.81
N ALA A 154 11.26 -8.13 -6.69
CA ALA A 154 11.11 -6.80 -6.10
C ALA A 154 11.49 -6.77 -4.60
N VAL A 155 11.02 -7.74 -3.82
CA VAL A 155 11.29 -7.80 -2.37
C VAL A 155 12.74 -8.18 -2.08
N ARG A 156 13.36 -9.03 -2.90
CA ARG A 156 14.79 -9.39 -2.77
C ARG A 156 15.73 -8.19 -2.92
N LYS A 157 15.33 -7.14 -3.64
CA LYS A 157 16.10 -5.87 -3.68
C LYS A 157 16.16 -5.17 -2.33
N ILE A 158 15.14 -5.35 -1.49
CA ILE A 158 15.11 -4.82 -0.11
C ILE A 158 15.95 -5.72 0.79
N GLU A 159 15.80 -7.04 0.65
CA GLU A 159 16.56 -8.06 1.38
C GLU A 159 18.06 -7.93 1.14
N GLY A 160 18.49 -7.78 -0.11
CA GLY A 160 19.91 -7.65 -0.50
C GLY A 160 20.61 -6.41 0.08
N LYS A 161 19.85 -5.44 0.64
CA LYS A 161 20.39 -4.31 1.40
C LYS A 161 20.55 -4.61 2.90
N GLY A 162 20.30 -5.85 3.33
CA GLY A 162 20.33 -6.28 4.74
C GLY A 162 19.04 -5.98 5.52
N ASN A 163 18.02 -5.40 4.88
CA ASN A 163 16.79 -4.96 5.56
C ASN A 163 15.74 -6.08 5.65
N LEU A 164 16.09 -7.18 6.33
CA LEU A 164 15.30 -8.42 6.36
C LEU A 164 13.88 -8.24 6.90
N GLU A 165 13.72 -7.49 8.00
CA GLU A 165 12.40 -7.18 8.58
C GLU A 165 11.52 -6.33 7.65
N SER A 166 12.12 -5.32 7.00
CA SER A 166 11.42 -4.49 6.02
C SER A 166 10.99 -5.31 4.81
N ALA A 167 11.86 -6.20 4.29
CA ALA A 167 11.53 -7.08 3.18
C ALA A 167 10.32 -7.99 3.52
N ARG A 168 10.36 -8.64 4.69
CA ARG A 168 9.24 -9.45 5.19
C ARG A 168 7.95 -8.65 5.35
N ARG A 169 8.04 -7.47 5.95
CA ARG A 169 6.87 -6.62 6.17
C ARG A 169 6.28 -6.11 4.84
N THR A 170 7.13 -5.75 3.88
CA THR A 170 6.70 -5.37 2.54
C THR A 170 5.96 -6.52 1.84
N LEU A 171 6.48 -7.75 1.91
CA LEU A 171 5.78 -8.92 1.33
C LEU A 171 4.41 -9.17 2.00
N GLN A 172 4.32 -9.04 3.32
CA GLN A 172 3.03 -9.14 4.04
C GLN A 172 2.04 -8.05 3.60
N LEU A 173 2.50 -6.82 3.43
CA LEU A 173 1.67 -5.71 2.96
C LEU A 173 1.22 -5.94 1.51
N ALA A 174 2.11 -6.38 0.63
CA ALA A 174 1.79 -6.73 -0.76
C ALA A 174 0.72 -7.83 -0.81
N SER A 175 0.84 -8.90 -0.02
CA SER A 175 -0.19 -9.94 0.10
C SER A 175 -1.55 -9.36 0.48
N MET A 176 -1.60 -8.39 1.39
CA MET A 176 -2.87 -7.73 1.74
C MET A 176 -3.46 -6.93 0.58
N VAL A 177 -2.63 -6.26 -0.22
CA VAL A 177 -3.06 -5.54 -1.43
C VAL A 177 -3.61 -6.52 -2.47
N PHE A 178 -2.93 -7.64 -2.72
CA PHE A 178 -3.42 -8.66 -3.65
C PHE A 178 -4.71 -9.32 -3.17
N ARG A 179 -4.83 -9.65 -1.88
CA ARG A 179 -6.09 -10.17 -1.31
C ARG A 179 -7.23 -9.16 -1.39
N TYR A 180 -6.93 -7.87 -1.24
CA TYR A 180 -7.92 -6.82 -1.48
C TYR A 180 -8.37 -6.80 -2.94
N ALA A 181 -7.44 -6.88 -3.89
CA ALA A 181 -7.76 -6.96 -5.32
C ALA A 181 -8.66 -8.16 -5.65
N VAL A 182 -8.39 -9.33 -5.06
CA VAL A 182 -9.24 -10.53 -5.16
C VAL A 182 -10.63 -10.27 -4.61
N ALA A 183 -10.73 -9.70 -3.40
CA ALA A 183 -12.02 -9.38 -2.77
C ALA A 183 -12.86 -8.39 -3.59
N THR A 184 -12.20 -7.49 -4.35
CA THR A 184 -12.85 -6.55 -5.27
C THR A 184 -13.02 -7.07 -6.70
N ALA A 185 -12.81 -8.37 -6.94
CA ALA A 185 -12.93 -9.02 -8.25
C ALA A 185 -12.02 -8.46 -9.37
N ARG A 186 -10.90 -7.83 -9.00
CA ARG A 186 -9.88 -7.31 -9.93
C ARG A 186 -8.74 -8.30 -10.19
N LEU A 187 -8.69 -9.36 -9.38
CA LEU A 187 -7.68 -10.41 -9.46
C LEU A 187 -8.34 -11.75 -9.12
N ARG A 188 -7.89 -12.84 -9.77
CA ARG A 188 -8.46 -14.18 -9.53
C ARG A 188 -7.93 -14.82 -8.25
N SER A 189 -6.64 -14.65 -7.95
CA SER A 189 -5.98 -15.26 -6.80
C SER A 189 -4.76 -14.45 -6.36
N ASP A 190 -4.40 -14.53 -5.08
CA ASP A 190 -3.22 -13.86 -4.52
C ASP A 190 -1.92 -14.59 -4.94
N PRO A 191 -1.04 -13.98 -5.76
CA PRO A 191 0.22 -14.58 -6.20
C PRO A 191 1.29 -14.69 -5.09
N THR A 192 1.06 -14.10 -3.92
CA THR A 192 2.01 -14.13 -2.80
C THR A 192 1.85 -15.33 -1.87
N ARG A 193 0.79 -16.14 -2.06
CA ARG A 193 0.43 -17.24 -1.15
C ARG A 193 1.59 -18.19 -0.87
N ASP A 194 2.30 -18.58 -1.93
CA ASP A 194 3.38 -19.57 -1.87
C ASP A 194 4.76 -18.95 -1.63
N LEU A 195 4.83 -17.62 -1.48
CA LEU A 195 6.07 -16.90 -1.15
C LEU A 195 6.36 -16.87 0.36
N LYS A 196 5.50 -17.49 1.19
CA LYS A 196 5.72 -17.56 2.63
C LYS A 196 6.98 -18.38 2.93
N GLY A 197 7.97 -17.74 3.54
CA GLY A 197 9.26 -18.37 3.85
C GLY A 197 10.30 -18.26 2.73
N ALA A 198 9.97 -17.64 1.59
CA ALA A 198 10.91 -17.42 0.49
C ALA A 198 12.02 -16.38 0.80
N LEU A 199 11.85 -15.62 1.89
CA LEU A 199 12.81 -14.63 2.37
C LEU A 199 13.55 -15.14 3.59
N THR A 200 14.82 -14.76 3.69
CA THR A 200 15.71 -15.03 4.80
C THR A 200 15.07 -14.57 6.11
N ALA A 201 15.23 -15.40 7.14
CA ALA A 201 14.84 -15.03 8.49
C ALA A 201 15.87 -14.12 9.14
N PRO A 202 15.50 -12.91 9.57
CA PRO A 202 16.33 -12.18 10.51
C PRO A 202 16.46 -13.03 11.77
N LYS A 203 17.69 -13.13 12.26
CA LYS A 203 17.95 -13.60 13.61
C LYS A 203 17.36 -12.57 14.57
N VAL A 204 16.40 -13.00 15.38
CA VAL A 204 15.78 -12.10 16.37
C VAL A 204 16.82 -11.77 17.41
N THR A 205 17.25 -10.52 17.43
CA THR A 205 18.05 -9.95 18.53
C THR A 205 17.07 -9.19 19.42
N HIS A 206 16.78 -9.76 20.59
CA HIS A 206 16.00 -9.05 21.59
C HIS A 206 16.79 -7.86 22.13
N TYR A 207 16.09 -6.78 22.47
CA TYR A 207 16.73 -5.66 23.17
C TYR A 207 17.32 -6.14 24.50
N GLY A 208 18.49 -5.63 24.84
CA GLY A 208 19.11 -5.90 26.14
C GLY A 208 18.19 -5.44 27.26
N ALA A 209 17.98 -6.31 28.26
CA ALA A 209 17.23 -6.01 29.46
C ALA A 209 18.12 -6.27 30.68
N ILE A 210 18.09 -5.37 31.66
CA ILE A 210 18.78 -5.59 32.93
C ILE A 210 17.86 -6.42 33.82
N LEU A 211 18.19 -7.70 34.00
CA LEU A 211 17.37 -8.64 34.77
C LEU A 211 17.89 -8.87 36.20
N GLU A 212 19.15 -8.54 36.46
CA GLU A 212 19.79 -8.78 37.76
C GLU A 212 19.60 -7.58 38.70
N ALA A 213 19.06 -7.82 39.90
CA ALA A 213 18.79 -6.77 40.89
C ALA A 213 20.00 -5.90 41.21
N LYS A 214 21.21 -6.49 41.30
CA LYS A 214 22.46 -5.74 41.52
C LYS A 214 22.76 -4.74 40.39
N LYS A 215 22.53 -5.15 39.14
CA LYS A 215 22.73 -4.31 37.95
C LYS A 215 21.64 -3.25 37.83
N VAL A 216 20.39 -3.58 38.20
CA VAL A 216 19.31 -2.57 38.31
C VAL A 216 19.70 -1.52 39.34
N GLY A 217 20.18 -1.92 40.53
CA GLY A 217 20.66 -0.97 41.54
C GLY A 217 21.81 -0.09 41.05
N ALA A 218 22.72 -0.62 40.22
CA ALA A 218 23.77 0.18 39.59
C ALA A 218 23.20 1.22 38.61
N LEU A 219 22.23 0.84 37.78
CA LEU A 219 21.54 1.78 36.89
C LEU A 219 20.82 2.88 37.68
N LEU A 220 20.11 2.55 38.76
CA LEU A 220 19.40 3.54 39.57
C LEU A 220 20.38 4.56 40.16
N ARG A 221 21.52 4.12 40.72
CA ARG A 221 22.57 5.03 41.20
C ARG A 221 23.17 5.89 40.08
N ALA A 222 23.36 5.33 38.88
CA ALA A 222 23.83 6.09 37.73
C ALA A 222 22.82 7.17 37.32
N ILE A 223 21.52 6.86 37.35
CA ILE A 223 20.45 7.83 37.11
C ILE A 223 20.48 8.94 38.17
N ASP A 224 20.67 8.61 39.45
CA ASP A 224 20.79 9.60 40.53
C ASP A 224 22.01 10.52 40.34
N GLY A 225 23.07 10.02 39.72
CA GLY A 225 24.26 10.78 39.34
C GLY A 225 24.15 11.53 38.00
N TYR A 226 23.01 11.49 37.29
CA TYR A 226 22.88 12.13 35.99
C TYR A 226 22.99 13.67 36.09
N GLU A 227 24.01 14.24 35.44
CA GLU A 227 24.33 15.69 35.45
C GLU A 227 23.71 16.48 34.28
N GLY A 228 22.81 15.85 33.50
CA GLY A 228 22.12 16.55 32.42
C GLY A 228 20.96 17.43 32.92
N LEU A 229 20.02 17.74 32.01
CA LEU A 229 18.86 18.57 32.33
C LEU A 229 18.04 17.96 33.49
N GLY A 230 17.67 18.79 34.48
CA GLY A 230 16.96 18.35 35.69
C GLY A 230 15.65 17.61 35.41
N LEU A 231 14.84 18.10 34.46
CA LEU A 231 13.60 17.40 34.06
C LEU A 231 13.87 16.03 33.40
N THR A 232 14.98 15.89 32.68
CA THR A 232 15.39 14.58 32.13
C THR A 232 15.80 13.64 33.26
N LYS A 233 16.52 14.13 34.28
CA LYS A 233 16.88 13.36 35.47
C LYS A 233 15.63 12.84 36.20
N LEU A 234 14.70 13.74 36.52
CA LEU A 234 13.46 13.38 37.21
C LEU A 234 12.65 12.36 36.40
N ALA A 235 12.54 12.53 35.08
CA ALA A 235 11.87 11.57 34.21
C ALA A 235 12.56 10.19 34.21
N LEU A 236 13.90 10.14 34.24
CA LEU A 236 14.66 8.89 34.36
C LEU A 236 14.48 8.22 35.73
N GLN A 237 14.40 9.00 36.81
CA GLN A 237 14.16 8.49 38.16
C GLN A 237 12.72 7.98 38.31
N ILE A 238 11.74 8.64 37.70
CA ILE A 238 10.32 8.25 37.75
C ILE A 238 10.06 6.99 36.94
N ALA A 239 10.68 6.82 35.77
CA ALA A 239 10.34 5.73 34.84
C ALA A 239 10.37 4.31 35.48
N PRO A 240 11.37 3.94 36.32
CA PRO A 240 11.39 2.68 37.06
C PRO A 240 10.31 2.52 38.12
N HIS A 241 9.64 3.59 38.57
CA HIS A 241 8.55 3.49 39.53
C HIS A 241 7.19 3.22 38.87
N VAL A 242 6.98 3.75 37.66
CA VAL A 242 5.67 3.73 37.00
C VAL A 242 5.53 2.64 35.94
N PHE A 243 6.64 2.15 35.37
CA PHE A 243 6.68 1.09 34.34
C PHE A 243 5.78 1.30 33.11
N VAL A 244 5.33 2.53 32.87
CA VAL A 244 4.61 2.89 31.64
C VAL A 244 5.56 2.93 30.45
N ARG A 245 5.02 2.93 29.24
CA ARG A 245 5.85 3.12 28.04
C ARG A 245 6.52 4.51 28.10
N PRO A 246 7.75 4.68 27.58
CA PRO A 246 8.36 6.00 27.46
C PRO A 246 7.46 6.99 26.69
N GLY A 247 6.70 6.45 25.73
CA GLY A 247 5.65 7.12 24.97
C GLY A 247 4.54 7.73 25.82
N GLU A 248 4.15 7.06 26.90
CA GLU A 248 3.07 7.45 27.81
C GLU A 248 3.61 8.49 28.81
N LEU A 249 4.76 8.22 29.45
CA LEU A 249 5.38 9.13 30.42
C LEU A 249 5.63 10.53 29.87
N ARG A 250 6.18 10.63 28.66
CA ARG A 250 6.48 11.92 28.01
C ARG A 250 5.24 12.76 27.68
N HIS A 251 4.09 12.11 27.42
CA HIS A 251 2.83 12.76 27.02
C HIS A 251 1.86 12.89 28.21
N ALA A 252 2.34 12.55 29.41
CA ALA A 252 1.60 12.69 30.64
C ALA A 252 1.25 14.17 30.85
N GLU A 253 0.00 14.42 31.24
CA GLU A 253 -0.52 15.77 31.52
C GLU A 253 -0.97 15.84 32.97
N TRP A 254 -0.79 16.98 33.62
CA TRP A 254 -1.11 17.13 35.05
C TRP A 254 -2.57 16.84 35.40
N GLY A 255 -3.50 17.07 34.47
CA GLY A 255 -4.91 16.71 34.66
C GLY A 255 -5.18 15.20 34.77
N GLU A 256 -4.19 14.35 34.51
CA GLU A 256 -4.28 12.90 34.64
C GLU A 256 -3.89 12.39 36.04
N PHE A 257 -3.35 13.27 36.90
CA PHE A 257 -2.76 12.90 38.18
C PHE A 257 -3.62 13.35 39.36
N ASP A 258 -3.86 12.42 40.27
CA ASP A 258 -4.23 12.67 41.64
C ASP A 258 -3.02 12.35 42.52
N LEU A 259 -2.22 13.35 42.83
CA LEU A 259 -1.01 13.17 43.66
C LEU A 259 -1.34 12.98 45.15
N GLU A 260 -2.54 13.36 45.60
CA GLU A 260 -2.99 13.14 46.98
C GLU A 260 -3.48 11.71 47.17
N GLY A 261 -4.31 11.22 46.23
CA GLY A 261 -4.73 9.82 46.13
C GLY A 261 -3.68 8.88 45.55
N ALA A 262 -2.48 9.38 45.23
CA ALA A 262 -1.34 8.65 44.69
C ALA A 262 -1.70 7.80 43.45
N LEU A 263 -2.37 8.41 42.48
CA LEU A 263 -2.87 7.74 41.29
C LEU A 263 -2.61 8.57 40.03
N TRP A 264 -2.13 7.92 38.97
CA TRP A 264 -2.11 8.45 37.62
C TRP A 264 -3.04 7.64 36.72
N ILE A 265 -3.98 8.30 36.06
CA ILE A 265 -4.95 7.67 35.15
C ILE A 265 -4.64 8.10 33.72
N ILE A 266 -4.08 7.20 32.92
CA ILE A 266 -3.87 7.45 31.49
C ILE A 266 -5.21 7.22 30.76
N PRO A 267 -5.76 8.25 30.09
CA PRO A 267 -7.06 8.15 29.43
C PRO A 267 -7.09 7.11 28.32
N ALA A 268 -8.27 6.53 28.08
CA ALA A 268 -8.46 5.50 27.06
C ALA A 268 -8.07 6.00 25.65
N GLU A 269 -8.25 7.29 25.35
CA GLU A 269 -7.93 7.88 24.04
C GLU A 269 -6.43 7.88 23.76
N LYS A 270 -5.59 7.95 24.80
CA LYS A 270 -4.12 7.87 24.70
C LYS A 270 -3.62 6.42 24.62
N MET A 271 -4.46 5.44 24.94
CA MET A 271 -4.08 4.03 25.02
C MET A 271 -4.36 3.27 23.72
N LYS A 272 -3.37 2.49 23.25
CA LYS A 272 -3.49 1.67 22.04
C LYS A 272 -4.69 0.70 22.07
N MET A 273 -5.05 0.20 23.25
CA MET A 273 -6.15 -0.76 23.46
C MET A 273 -7.48 -0.09 23.86
N ARG A 274 -7.54 1.26 23.88
CA ARG A 274 -8.73 2.04 24.24
C ARG A 274 -9.32 1.70 25.61
N LYS A 275 -8.46 1.35 26.57
CA LYS A 275 -8.81 1.11 27.97
C LYS A 275 -7.94 2.01 28.83
N ALA A 276 -8.56 2.74 29.75
CA ALA A 276 -7.84 3.58 30.69
C ALA A 276 -6.85 2.75 31.51
N HIS A 277 -5.64 3.27 31.70
CA HIS A 277 -4.59 2.60 32.46
C HIS A 277 -4.37 3.33 33.78
N HIS A 278 -4.62 2.62 34.88
CA HIS A 278 -4.47 3.14 36.23
C HIS A 278 -3.09 2.73 36.74
N VAL A 279 -2.30 3.72 37.14
CA VAL A 279 -0.93 3.55 37.61
C VAL A 279 -0.86 4.05 39.05
N PRO A 280 -0.91 3.15 40.06
CA PRO A 280 -0.69 3.51 41.45
C PRO A 280 0.71 4.08 41.64
N LEU A 281 0.84 5.16 42.40
CA LEU A 281 2.09 5.87 42.61
C LEU A 281 2.66 5.49 43.98
N SER A 282 3.92 5.06 44.00
CA SER A 282 4.68 4.93 45.25
C SER A 282 4.93 6.31 45.89
N SER A 283 5.23 6.34 47.18
CA SER A 283 5.56 7.59 47.88
C SER A 283 6.77 8.30 47.25
N GLN A 284 7.75 7.53 46.75
CA GLN A 284 8.89 8.06 45.98
C GLN A 284 8.46 8.69 44.67
N ALA A 285 7.56 8.02 43.91
CA ALA A 285 7.04 8.57 42.66
C ALA A 285 6.27 9.87 42.91
N VAL A 286 5.42 9.93 43.94
CA VAL A 286 4.69 11.15 44.32
C VAL A 286 5.66 12.28 44.67
N ALA A 287 6.71 12.02 45.44
CA ALA A 287 7.73 13.02 45.77
C ALA A 287 8.41 13.58 44.51
N LEU A 288 8.85 12.69 43.61
CA LEU A 288 9.48 13.09 42.35
C LEU A 288 8.51 13.89 41.46
N PHE A 289 7.24 13.49 41.37
CA PHE A 289 6.25 14.26 40.62
C PHE A 289 6.00 15.64 41.24
N LYS A 290 6.00 15.78 42.57
CA LYS A 290 5.91 17.09 43.22
C LYS A 290 7.11 17.99 42.88
N GLU A 291 8.33 17.43 42.80
CA GLU A 291 9.50 18.16 42.32
C GLU A 291 9.34 18.60 40.86
N VAL A 292 8.84 17.72 39.98
CA VAL A 292 8.54 18.10 38.59
C VAL A 292 7.51 19.23 38.55
N GLN A 293 6.43 19.12 39.33
CA GLN A 293 5.35 20.11 39.38
C GLN A 293 5.85 21.48 39.86
N ALA A 294 6.79 21.53 40.80
CA ALA A 294 7.42 22.76 41.25
C ALA A 294 8.18 23.48 40.12
N VAL A 295 8.74 22.73 39.16
CA VAL A 295 9.48 23.27 38.02
C VAL A 295 8.55 23.62 36.85
N THR A 296 7.56 22.78 36.57
CA THR A 296 6.70 22.93 35.37
C THR A 296 5.43 23.72 35.62
N GLY A 297 4.97 23.78 36.87
CA GLY A 297 3.63 24.21 37.26
C GLY A 297 2.62 23.05 37.22
N PRO A 298 1.35 23.29 37.61
CA PRO A 298 0.33 22.27 37.81
C PRO A 298 -0.54 21.96 36.58
N ALA A 299 -0.24 22.54 35.42
CA ALA A 299 -1.07 22.41 34.22
C ALA A 299 -0.24 22.10 32.97
N GLY A 300 -0.87 21.47 31.99
CA GLY A 300 -0.23 21.04 30.75
C GLY A 300 0.63 19.78 30.93
N TYR A 301 1.65 19.63 30.08
CA TYR A 301 2.53 18.46 30.11
C TYR A 301 3.36 18.40 31.40
N VAL A 302 3.42 17.22 32.01
CA VAL A 302 4.32 16.91 33.14
C VAL A 302 5.77 17.06 32.71
N PHE A 303 6.11 16.62 31.50
CA PHE A 303 7.44 16.76 30.92
C PHE A 303 7.38 17.55 29.61
N PRO A 304 7.40 18.90 29.66
CA PRO A 304 7.35 19.72 28.45
C PRO A 304 8.67 19.68 27.67
N SER A 305 8.62 20.10 26.40
CA SER A 305 9.81 20.32 25.59
C SER A 305 10.62 21.50 26.14
N VAL A 306 11.94 21.38 26.11
CA VAL A 306 12.87 22.46 26.49
C VAL A 306 12.64 23.73 25.67
N ARG A 307 12.15 23.61 24.43
CA ARG A 307 11.91 24.74 23.52
C ARG A 307 10.51 25.33 23.64
N THR A 308 9.54 24.60 24.17
CA THR A 308 8.13 25.04 24.25
C THR A 308 7.33 24.20 25.22
N ARG A 309 6.44 24.83 25.98
CA ARG A 309 5.50 24.14 26.88
C ARG A 309 4.31 23.49 26.15
N ALA A 310 4.09 23.84 24.88
CA ALA A 310 2.97 23.32 24.08
C ALA A 310 3.22 21.92 23.50
N ARG A 311 4.41 21.34 23.70
CA ARG A 311 4.78 20.01 23.21
C ARG A 311 5.44 19.22 24.33
N PRO A 312 5.33 17.89 24.32
CA PRO A 312 6.05 17.04 25.26
C PRO A 312 7.57 17.07 25.00
N MET A 313 8.34 16.65 26.01
CA MET A 313 9.76 16.27 25.93
C MET A 313 10.01 15.38 24.69
N SER A 314 11.17 15.39 24.03
CA SER A 314 11.44 14.60 22.80
C SER A 314 11.63 13.09 23.03
N GLU A 315 11.32 12.23 22.04
CA GLU A 315 11.29 10.75 22.18
C GLU A 315 12.68 10.21 22.50
N ASN A 316 13.67 10.89 21.94
CA ASN A 316 15.06 10.53 22.12
C ASN A 316 15.66 11.07 23.42
N THR A 317 14.97 11.91 24.19
CA THR A 317 15.57 12.56 25.38
C THR A 317 15.96 11.54 26.44
N LEU A 318 15.06 10.63 26.83
CA LEU A 318 15.36 9.59 27.82
C LEU A 318 16.40 8.59 27.31
N ASN A 319 16.26 8.13 26.06
CA ASN A 319 17.22 7.22 25.44
C ASN A 319 18.63 7.83 25.32
N ALA A 320 18.72 9.12 24.98
CA ALA A 320 19.99 9.83 24.96
C ALA A 320 20.56 10.05 26.36
N GLY A 321 19.70 10.28 27.35
CA GLY A 321 20.08 10.33 28.77
C GLY A 321 20.72 9.02 29.22
N LEU A 322 20.05 7.89 29.00
CA LEU A 322 20.56 6.56 29.33
C LEU A 322 21.89 6.25 28.61
N ARG A 323 22.01 6.57 27.32
CA ARG A 323 23.27 6.38 26.58
C ARG A 323 24.44 7.20 27.13
N ARG A 324 24.19 8.34 27.77
CA ARG A 324 25.25 9.15 28.41
C ARG A 324 25.74 8.55 29.72
N LEU A 325 24.93 7.72 30.37
CA LEU A 325 25.28 7.04 31.61
C LEU A 325 26.18 5.81 31.40
N GLY A 326 26.38 5.38 30.15
CA GLY A 326 27.11 4.17 29.78
C GLY A 326 26.19 3.09 29.27
#